data_AF-A0A929BT32-F1
#
_entry.id   AF-A0A929BT32-F1
#
_cell.length_a   1.000
_cell.length_b   1.000
_cell.length_c   1.000
_cell.angle_alpha   90.00
_cell.angle_beta   90.00
_cell.angle_gamma   90.00
#
_symmetry.space_group_name_H-M   'P 1'
#
loop_
_entity.id
_entity.type
_entity.pdbx_description
1 polymer ?
#
loop_
_entity_poly.entity_id
_entity_poly.type
_entity_poly.pdbx_seq_one_letter_code
_entity_poly.pdbx_strand_id
1 'polypeptide(L)'
;MTNDKPQDSEGVGSARYMSPETALHEAGHVVLAETFGYLTLVYYLGEQDVSIYYYDGDHLIRETTPPLCVIGMGGYAAELLFSDGTDLAGCAYDLEQVTDTYDERFVNSLLSEVRLFSREAVDALARGLTDEQRSCLYIAYDKLASLRQACLETARKLQRVPTGAKWSNDITNRIWQEPGGKVRYGNVQSNDTNF
;
A
#
# COMPACT_ATOMS: atom_id res chain seq x y z
N MET A 1 3.30 54.24 -25.73
CA MET A 1 3.84 53.76 -24.45
C MET A 1 2.97 52.58 -24.04
N THR A 2 3.52 51.38 -24.20
CA THR A 2 2.84 50.10 -23.98
C THR A 2 2.66 49.86 -22.48
N ASN A 3 1.44 49.47 -22.09
CA ASN A 3 1.11 49.00 -20.75
C ASN A 3 1.64 47.57 -20.62
N ASP A 4 2.80 47.40 -19.99
CA ASP A 4 3.26 46.09 -19.54
C ASP A 4 2.55 45.74 -18.22
N LYS A 5 1.51 44.91 -18.33
CA LYS A 5 1.07 44.07 -17.20
C LYS A 5 2.16 43.01 -16.97
N PRO A 6 2.50 42.68 -15.72
CA PRO A 6 3.26 41.47 -15.46
C PRO A 6 2.44 40.27 -15.95
N GLN A 7 3.04 39.48 -16.84
CA GLN A 7 2.52 38.16 -17.21
C GLN A 7 2.55 37.29 -15.97
N ASP A 8 1.37 36.89 -15.51
CA ASP A 8 1.19 35.78 -14.60
C ASP A 8 1.87 34.56 -15.23
N SER A 9 2.93 34.07 -14.59
CA SER A 9 3.62 32.85 -14.96
C SER A 9 2.68 31.67 -14.75
N GLU A 10 2.13 31.17 -15.84
CA GLU A 10 1.38 29.91 -15.89
C GLU A 10 2.25 28.75 -15.38
N GLY A 11 1.80 28.10 -14.31
CA GLY A 11 1.74 26.64 -14.26
C GLY A 11 3.03 25.86 -14.00
N VAL A 12 3.76 26.15 -12.92
CA VAL A 12 4.43 25.05 -12.20
C VAL A 12 3.33 24.32 -11.44
N GLY A 13 2.80 23.23 -12.02
CA GLY A 13 1.87 22.36 -11.33
C GLY A 13 2.50 21.93 -10.01
N SER A 14 2.05 22.51 -8.90
CA SER A 14 2.52 22.17 -7.56
C SER A 14 2.34 20.68 -7.38
N ALA A 15 3.44 19.93 -7.32
CA ALA A 15 3.38 18.50 -7.08
C ALA A 15 2.54 18.28 -5.82
N ARG A 16 1.42 17.57 -5.97
CA ARG A 16 0.64 17.13 -4.82
C ARG A 16 1.33 15.90 -4.25
N TYR A 17 1.27 15.77 -2.94
CA TYR A 17 1.84 14.64 -2.20
C TYR A 17 0.70 13.87 -1.57
N MET A 18 0.94 12.58 -1.32
CA MET A 18 0.00 11.71 -0.65
C MET A 18 -0.33 12.26 0.75
N SER A 19 -1.61 12.23 1.13
CA SER A 19 -2.00 12.61 2.49
C SER A 19 -1.37 11.65 3.52
N PRO A 20 -1.19 12.09 4.78
CA PRO A 20 -0.71 11.20 5.83
C PRO A 20 -1.56 9.93 5.99
N GLU A 21 -2.88 10.06 5.85
CA GLU A 21 -3.84 8.96 5.99
C GLU A 21 -3.72 7.96 4.84
N THR A 22 -3.72 8.42 3.59
CA THR A 22 -3.53 7.53 2.42
C THR A 22 -2.16 6.87 2.50
N ALA A 23 -1.10 7.60 2.82
CA ALA A 23 0.23 7.01 2.93
C ALA A 23 0.35 5.95 4.03
N LEU A 24 -0.40 6.12 5.11
CA LEU A 24 -0.47 5.13 6.18
C LEU A 24 -1.22 3.87 5.74
N HIS A 25 -2.35 4.03 5.05
CA HIS A 25 -3.11 2.93 4.45
C HIS A 25 -2.23 2.11 3.50
N GLU A 26 -1.62 2.76 2.50
CA GLU A 26 -0.75 2.09 1.52
C GLU A 26 0.47 1.41 2.16
N ALA A 27 1.03 2.03 3.21
CA ALA A 27 2.13 1.43 3.96
C ALA A 27 1.73 0.11 4.64
N GLY A 28 0.47 -0.04 5.05
CA GLY A 28 -0.06 -1.28 5.60
C GLY A 28 0.04 -2.44 4.61
N HIS A 29 -0.41 -2.22 3.36
CA HIS A 29 -0.27 -3.21 2.29
C HIS A 29 1.20 -3.52 2.00
N VAL A 30 2.04 -2.49 1.85
CA VAL A 30 3.46 -2.65 1.51
C VAL A 30 4.20 -3.49 2.55
N VAL A 31 4.04 -3.17 3.83
CA VAL A 31 4.74 -3.87 4.92
C VAL A 31 4.26 -5.32 5.06
N LEU A 32 2.97 -5.58 4.87
CA LEU A 32 2.47 -6.95 4.86
C LEU A 32 2.97 -7.73 3.65
N ALA A 33 2.97 -7.13 2.46
CA ALA A 33 3.52 -7.76 1.26
C ALA A 33 4.99 -8.16 1.47
N GLU A 34 5.81 -7.28 2.04
CA GLU A 34 7.21 -7.56 2.36
C GLU A 34 7.35 -8.71 3.39
N THR A 35 6.45 -8.75 4.39
CA THR A 35 6.43 -9.84 5.40
C THR A 35 6.20 -11.22 4.77
N PHE A 36 5.50 -11.26 3.63
CA PHE A 36 5.26 -12.48 2.87
C PHE A 36 6.25 -12.69 1.71
N GLY A 37 7.31 -11.89 1.65
CA GLY A 37 8.38 -12.03 0.67
C GLY A 37 8.12 -11.37 -0.68
N TYR A 38 7.11 -10.50 -0.79
CA TYR A 38 6.84 -9.76 -2.01
C TYR A 38 7.54 -8.41 -2.06
N LEU A 39 7.93 -8.04 -3.27
CA LEU A 39 8.31 -6.68 -3.64
C LEU A 39 7.08 -5.92 -4.11
N THR A 40 7.08 -4.61 -3.91
CA THR A 40 5.96 -3.72 -4.23
C THR A 40 6.44 -2.60 -5.14
N LEU A 41 5.62 -2.28 -6.14
CA LEU A 41 5.70 -1.04 -6.90
C LEU A 41 4.42 -0.25 -6.62
N VAL A 42 4.57 0.95 -6.05
CA VAL A 42 3.50 1.88 -5.74
C VAL A 42 3.51 2.99 -6.78
N TYR A 43 2.38 3.23 -7.43
CA TYR A 43 2.19 4.34 -8.35
C TYR A 43 1.14 5.31 -7.80
N TYR A 44 1.58 6.52 -7.44
CA TYR A 44 0.67 7.55 -6.91
C TYR A 44 0.12 8.42 -8.03
N LEU A 45 -1.19 8.32 -8.27
CA LEU A 45 -1.89 9.06 -9.34
C LEU A 45 -2.53 10.37 -8.84
N GLY A 46 -2.61 10.57 -7.54
CA GLY A 46 -3.14 11.78 -6.91
C GLY A 46 -4.29 11.47 -5.95
N GLU A 47 -4.51 12.34 -4.96
CA GLU A 47 -5.62 12.17 -3.99
C GLU A 47 -5.58 10.80 -3.30
N GLN A 48 -6.61 9.96 -3.46
CA GLN A 48 -6.69 8.58 -2.98
C GLN A 48 -6.33 7.53 -4.05
N ASP A 49 -6.03 7.97 -5.28
CA ASP A 49 -5.71 7.05 -6.37
C ASP A 49 -4.26 6.58 -6.25
N VAL A 50 -4.11 5.36 -5.73
CA VAL A 50 -2.84 4.64 -5.63
C VAL A 50 -3.00 3.27 -6.28
N SER A 51 -2.03 2.88 -7.10
CA SER A 51 -1.94 1.52 -7.62
C SER A 51 -0.74 0.82 -7.00
N ILE A 52 -0.97 -0.31 -6.33
CA ILE A 52 0.09 -1.18 -5.82
C ILE A 52 0.16 -2.45 -6.66
N TYR A 53 1.37 -2.79 -7.10
CA TYR A 53 1.68 -4.02 -7.80
C TYR A 53 2.62 -4.87 -6.95
N TYR A 54 2.33 -6.16 -6.83
CA TYR A 54 3.10 -7.12 -6.03
C TYR A 54 3.94 -8.03 -6.93
N TYR A 55 5.17 -8.36 -6.52
CA TYR A 55 6.10 -9.21 -7.26
C TYR A 55 6.75 -10.23 -6.33
N ASP A 56 6.93 -11.48 -6.77
CA ASP A 56 7.66 -12.52 -6.02
C ASP A 56 9.19 -12.45 -6.19
N GLY A 57 9.67 -11.42 -6.89
CA GLY A 57 11.07 -11.23 -7.25
C GLY A 57 11.26 -11.13 -8.76
N ASP A 58 10.60 -12.00 -9.52
CA ASP A 58 10.76 -12.09 -10.99
C ASP A 58 9.43 -11.92 -11.74
N HIS A 59 8.30 -12.24 -11.10
CA HIS A 59 6.97 -12.23 -11.72
C HIS A 59 6.02 -11.29 -10.99
N LEU A 60 5.18 -10.62 -11.78
CA LEU A 60 4.02 -9.92 -11.25
C LEU A 60 3.04 -10.95 -10.67
N ILE A 61 2.71 -10.78 -9.40
CA ILE A 61 1.68 -11.54 -8.73
C ILE A 61 0.33 -10.97 -9.12
N ARG A 62 -0.44 -11.80 -9.83
CA ARG A 62 -1.85 -11.54 -10.09
C ARG A 62 -2.65 -11.94 -8.85
N GLU A 63 -3.84 -11.36 -8.74
CA GLU A 63 -4.78 -11.42 -7.60
C GLU A 63 -5.01 -12.84 -7.02
N THR A 64 -4.71 -13.91 -7.76
CA THR A 64 -5.04 -15.29 -7.41
C THR A 64 -4.03 -16.03 -6.52
N THR A 65 -3.02 -15.37 -5.93
CA THR A 65 -1.96 -16.06 -5.17
C THR A 65 -2.08 -15.74 -3.68
N PRO A 66 -2.16 -16.74 -2.77
CA PRO A 66 -2.00 -16.48 -1.34
C PRO A 66 -0.66 -15.79 -1.11
N PRO A 67 -0.60 -14.76 -0.25
CA PRO A 67 -1.51 -14.41 0.83
C PRO A 67 -2.24 -13.06 0.60
N LEU A 68 -2.75 -12.84 -0.61
CA LEU A 68 -3.31 -11.55 -0.98
C LEU A 68 -4.52 -11.10 -0.15
N CYS A 69 -5.31 -12.00 0.45
CA CYS A 69 -6.39 -11.58 1.36
C CYS A 69 -5.85 -10.85 2.61
N VAL A 70 -4.71 -11.31 3.14
CA VAL A 70 -4.09 -10.70 4.33
C VAL A 70 -3.43 -9.39 3.94
N ILE A 71 -2.75 -9.36 2.79
CA ILE A 71 -2.14 -8.13 2.25
C ILE A 71 -3.22 -7.09 1.95
N GLY A 72 -4.35 -7.49 1.36
CA GLY A 72 -5.51 -6.64 1.09
C GLY A 72 -6.11 -6.04 2.36
N MET A 73 -6.09 -6.74 3.49
CA MET A 73 -6.51 -6.15 4.77
C MET A 73 -5.46 -5.21 5.41
N GLY A 74 -4.31 -5.01 4.76
CA GLY A 74 -3.21 -4.20 5.26
C GLY A 74 -3.55 -2.73 5.48
N GLY A 75 -4.22 -2.10 4.51
CA GLY A 75 -4.66 -0.71 4.61
C GLY A 75 -5.61 -0.51 5.80
N TYR A 76 -6.66 -1.34 5.89
CA TYR A 76 -7.60 -1.25 6.99
C TYR A 76 -6.94 -1.55 8.35
N ALA A 77 -6.07 -2.54 8.42
CA ALA A 77 -5.32 -2.85 9.63
C ALA A 77 -4.43 -1.68 10.09
N ALA A 78 -3.80 -0.95 9.15
CA ALA A 78 -3.02 0.24 9.47
C ALA A 78 -3.91 1.37 10.00
N GLU A 79 -5.07 1.60 9.37
CA GLU A 79 -6.04 2.59 9.87
C GLU A 79 -6.49 2.28 11.30
N LEU A 80 -6.88 1.04 11.60
CA LEU A 80 -7.28 0.63 12.96
C LEU A 80 -6.17 0.79 14.00
N LEU A 81 -4.91 0.68 13.59
CA LEU A 81 -3.77 0.64 14.49
C LEU A 81 -3.21 2.03 14.82
N PHE A 82 -3.47 3.01 13.96
CA PHE A 82 -2.83 4.33 14.01
C PHE A 82 -3.76 5.52 13.83
N SER A 83 -4.98 5.33 13.32
CA SER A 83 -5.96 6.40 13.11
C SER A 83 -7.01 6.41 14.23
N ASP A 84 -7.47 7.61 14.59
CA ASP A 84 -8.67 7.79 15.42
C ASP A 84 -9.96 7.65 14.58
N GLY A 85 -9.85 7.54 13.26
CA GLY A 85 -10.95 7.40 12.30
C GLY A 85 -10.99 6.02 11.66
N THR A 86 -12.20 5.45 11.59
CA THR A 86 -12.52 4.15 10.96
C THR A 86 -13.29 4.37 9.65
N ASP A 87 -12.77 5.24 8.77
CA ASP A 87 -13.46 5.52 7.51
C ASP A 87 -13.28 4.38 6.51
N LEU A 88 -14.18 3.40 6.60
CA LEU A 88 -14.24 2.21 5.76
C LEU A 88 -14.41 2.48 4.27
N ALA A 89 -14.73 3.72 3.85
CA ALA A 89 -14.96 4.04 2.45
C ALA A 89 -13.72 3.81 1.56
N GLY A 90 -12.52 4.00 2.11
CA GLY A 90 -11.25 3.73 1.41
C GLY A 90 -10.94 2.24 1.21
N CYS A 91 -11.52 1.36 2.03
CA CYS A 91 -11.20 -0.07 2.05
C CYS A 91 -12.17 -0.94 1.22
N ALA A 92 -13.17 -0.34 0.56
CA ALA A 92 -14.24 -1.10 -0.08
C ALA A 92 -13.74 -2.05 -1.18
N TYR A 93 -12.76 -1.59 -1.98
CA TYR A 93 -12.13 -2.42 -3.00
C TYR A 93 -11.33 -3.57 -2.39
N ASP A 94 -10.56 -3.31 -1.33
CA ASP A 94 -9.77 -4.34 -0.65
C ASP A 94 -10.64 -5.43 -0.05
N LEU A 95 -11.77 -5.03 0.54
CA LEU A 95 -12.75 -5.95 1.13
C LEU A 95 -13.40 -6.87 0.09
N GLU A 96 -13.62 -6.38 -1.13
CA GLU A 96 -14.10 -7.20 -2.26
C GLU A 96 -13.04 -8.24 -2.64
N GLN A 97 -11.79 -7.80 -2.82
CA GLN A 97 -10.66 -8.66 -3.18
C GLN A 97 -10.37 -9.76 -2.15
N VAL A 98 -10.63 -9.53 -0.86
CA VAL A 98 -10.47 -10.58 0.16
C VAL A 98 -11.31 -11.81 -0.15
N THR A 99 -12.54 -11.62 -0.64
CA THR A 99 -13.45 -12.74 -0.92
C THR A 99 -12.89 -13.64 -2.03
N ASP A 100 -12.31 -13.04 -3.05
CA ASP A 100 -11.78 -13.75 -4.22
C ASP A 100 -10.43 -14.44 -3.95
N THR A 101 -9.69 -13.93 -2.97
CA THR A 101 -8.31 -14.36 -2.67
C THR A 101 -8.16 -15.16 -1.39
N TYR A 102 -9.27 -15.43 -0.70
CA TYR A 102 -9.30 -16.18 0.54
C TYR A 102 -8.93 -17.66 0.31
N ASP A 103 -7.85 -18.11 0.95
CA ASP A 103 -7.49 -19.52 1.04
C ASP A 103 -7.64 -19.99 2.49
N GLU A 104 -8.65 -20.82 2.75
CA GLU A 104 -9.00 -21.27 4.10
C GLU A 104 -7.83 -22.02 4.78
N ARG A 105 -7.09 -22.86 4.06
CA ARG A 105 -6.00 -23.65 4.65
C ARG A 105 -4.85 -22.75 5.09
N PHE A 106 -4.47 -21.82 4.22
CA PHE A 106 -3.44 -20.83 4.49
C PHE A 106 -3.84 -19.91 5.64
N VAL A 107 -5.05 -19.34 5.59
CA VAL A 107 -5.55 -18.44 6.65
C VAL A 107 -5.63 -19.15 7.99
N ASN A 108 -6.20 -20.37 8.03
CA ASN A 108 -6.28 -21.14 9.28
C ASN A 108 -4.90 -21.47 9.85
N SER A 109 -3.89 -21.69 9.00
CA SER A 109 -2.52 -21.92 9.49
C SER A 109 -1.99 -20.69 10.24
N LEU A 110 -2.23 -19.48 9.72
CA LEU A 110 -1.78 -18.23 10.34
C LEU A 110 -2.64 -17.81 11.53
N LEU A 111 -3.94 -18.06 11.50
CA LEU A 111 -4.84 -17.73 12.61
C LEU A 111 -4.39 -18.37 13.92
N SER A 112 -3.78 -19.54 13.87
CA SER A 112 -3.25 -20.23 15.05
C SER A 112 -2.12 -19.47 15.76
N GLU A 113 -1.45 -18.56 15.06
CA GLU A 113 -0.35 -17.74 15.57
C GLU A 113 -0.82 -16.36 16.08
N VAL A 114 -2.04 -15.94 15.74
CA VAL A 114 -2.56 -14.61 16.08
C VAL A 114 -2.76 -14.51 17.60
N ARG A 115 -2.18 -13.45 18.20
CA ARG A 115 -2.28 -13.21 19.64
C ARG A 115 -3.70 -12.78 20.02
N LEU A 116 -4.16 -13.22 21.19
CA LEU A 116 -5.54 -12.99 21.67
C LEU A 116 -5.90 -11.49 21.67
N PHE A 117 -5.00 -10.63 22.15
CA PHE A 117 -5.26 -9.20 22.25
C PHE A 117 -5.51 -8.55 20.87
N SER A 118 -4.91 -9.06 19.79
CA SER A 118 -5.12 -8.55 18.44
C SER A 118 -6.52 -8.89 17.94
N ARG A 119 -7.03 -10.09 18.27
CA ARG A 119 -8.42 -10.47 17.95
C ARG A 119 -9.40 -9.58 18.69
N GLU A 120 -9.19 -9.40 20.00
CA GLU A 120 -10.04 -8.55 20.83
C GLU A 120 -10.06 -7.09 20.35
N ALA A 121 -8.90 -6.56 19.93
CA ALA A 121 -8.82 -5.21 19.36
C ALA A 121 -9.62 -5.08 18.06
N VAL A 122 -9.47 -6.03 17.13
CA VAL A 122 -10.23 -6.03 15.87
C VAL A 122 -11.73 -6.19 16.13
N ASP A 123 -12.15 -7.09 17.01
CA ASP A 123 -13.57 -7.27 17.34
C ASP A 123 -14.20 -6.02 17.99
N ALA A 124 -13.42 -5.27 18.75
CA ALA A 124 -13.88 -4.03 19.36
C ALA A 124 -14.06 -2.89 18.33
N LEU A 125 -13.19 -2.84 17.32
CA LEU A 125 -13.05 -1.69 16.42
C LEU A 125 -13.71 -1.92 15.03
N ALA A 126 -13.68 -3.14 14.52
CA ALA A 126 -14.15 -3.48 13.18
C ALA A 126 -15.49 -4.24 13.24
N ARG A 127 -16.55 -3.64 12.68
CA ARG A 127 -17.90 -4.20 12.66
C ARG A 127 -18.38 -4.41 11.22
N GLY A 128 -19.25 -5.41 11.03
CA GLY A 128 -19.89 -5.65 9.73
C GLY A 128 -19.06 -6.42 8.71
N LEU A 129 -17.91 -6.97 9.13
CA LEU A 129 -17.08 -7.85 8.28
C LEU A 129 -17.64 -9.27 8.21
N THR A 130 -17.47 -9.93 7.07
CA THR A 130 -17.66 -11.38 6.95
C THR A 130 -16.60 -12.13 7.77
N ASP A 131 -16.79 -13.44 7.98
CA ASP A 131 -15.85 -14.26 8.74
C ASP A 131 -14.49 -14.37 8.03
N GLU A 132 -14.48 -14.40 6.69
CA GLU A 132 -13.28 -14.40 5.86
C GLU A 132 -12.51 -13.09 5.99
N GLN A 133 -13.19 -11.96 5.82
CA GLN A 133 -12.63 -10.62 5.99
C GLN A 133 -12.05 -10.44 7.39
N ARG A 134 -12.82 -10.82 8.40
CA ARG A 134 -12.37 -10.72 9.79
C ARG A 134 -11.14 -11.59 10.06
N SER A 135 -11.10 -12.79 9.51
CA SER A 135 -9.97 -13.71 9.66
C SER A 135 -8.69 -13.15 9.05
N CYS A 136 -8.75 -12.61 7.81
CA CYS A 136 -7.60 -11.96 7.19
C CYS A 136 -7.19 -10.69 7.96
N LEU A 137 -8.16 -9.92 8.49
CA LEU A 137 -7.88 -8.72 9.30
C LEU A 137 -7.19 -9.03 10.62
N TYR A 138 -7.58 -10.09 11.33
CA TYR A 138 -6.90 -10.51 12.56
C TYR A 138 -5.41 -10.75 12.33
N ILE A 139 -5.08 -11.42 11.22
CA ILE A 139 -3.69 -11.70 10.84
C ILE A 139 -2.97 -10.41 10.45
N ALA A 140 -3.59 -9.60 9.57
CA ALA A 140 -3.02 -8.33 9.10
C ALA A 140 -2.71 -7.40 10.27
N TYR A 141 -3.67 -7.22 11.18
CA TYR A 141 -3.53 -6.40 12.38
C TYR A 141 -2.44 -6.93 13.30
N ASP A 142 -2.40 -8.23 13.60
CA ASP A 142 -1.39 -8.81 14.49
C ASP A 142 0.04 -8.65 13.95
N LYS A 143 0.25 -8.91 12.65
CA LYS A 143 1.56 -8.74 12.01
C LYS A 143 1.95 -7.26 11.97
N LEU A 144 1.06 -6.35 11.55
CA LEU A 144 1.34 -4.90 11.54
C LEU A 144 1.56 -4.32 12.94
N ALA A 145 0.85 -4.80 13.96
CA ALA A 145 1.08 -4.41 15.34
C ALA A 145 2.51 -4.72 15.81
N SER A 146 3.12 -5.78 15.30
CA SER A 146 4.52 -6.12 15.56
C SER A 146 5.51 -5.31 14.69
N LEU A 147 5.04 -4.74 13.57
CA LEU A 147 5.82 -4.01 12.58
C LEU A 147 5.49 -2.51 12.56
N ARG A 148 5.00 -1.96 13.68
CA ARG A 148 4.49 -0.59 13.75
C ARG A 148 5.45 0.45 13.21
N GLN A 149 6.72 0.34 13.59
CA GLN A 149 7.75 1.29 13.18
C GLN A 149 8.02 1.23 11.67
N ALA A 150 8.06 0.02 11.09
CA ALA A 150 8.25 -0.16 9.66
C ALA A 150 7.09 0.45 8.85
N CYS A 151 5.85 0.30 9.34
CA CYS A 151 4.68 0.93 8.74
C CYS A 151 4.79 2.46 8.74
N LEU A 152 5.12 3.07 9.88
CA LEU A 152 5.27 4.53 9.99
C LEU A 152 6.41 5.06 9.12
N GLU A 153 7.53 4.35 9.02
CA GLU A 153 8.65 4.73 8.17
C GLU A 153 8.31 4.61 6.69
N THR A 154 7.60 3.57 6.30
CA THR A 154 7.11 3.38 4.93
C THR A 154 6.11 4.47 4.55
N ALA A 155 5.16 4.80 5.43
CA ALA A 155 4.22 5.91 5.21
C ALA A 155 4.96 7.24 4.98
N ARG A 156 6.00 7.54 5.76
CA ARG A 156 6.83 8.76 5.57
C ARG A 156 7.56 8.77 4.23
N LYS A 157 7.98 7.60 3.72
CA LYS A 157 8.59 7.50 2.38
C LYS A 157 7.53 7.76 1.30
N LEU A 158 6.35 7.16 1.42
CA LEU A 158 5.24 7.33 0.47
C LEU A 158 4.72 8.78 0.41
N GLN A 159 4.68 9.50 1.54
CA GLN A 159 4.32 10.93 1.57
C GLN A 159 5.28 11.82 0.75
N ARG A 160 6.50 11.34 0.46
CA ARG A 160 7.48 12.09 -0.35
C ARG A 160 7.37 11.78 -1.83
N VAL A 161 6.51 10.84 -2.22
CA VAL A 161 6.27 10.48 -3.62
C VAL A 161 5.33 11.53 -4.21
N PRO A 162 5.78 12.33 -5.19
CA PRO A 162 4.90 13.29 -5.83
C PRO A 162 3.88 12.59 -6.74
N THR A 163 2.74 13.23 -6.96
CA THR A 163 1.75 12.77 -7.94
C THR A 163 2.38 12.52 -9.30
N GLY A 164 2.06 11.37 -9.91
CA GLY A 164 2.62 10.92 -11.17
C GLY A 164 3.96 10.20 -11.05
N ALA A 165 4.50 10.00 -9.83
CA ALA A 165 5.72 9.23 -9.59
C ALA A 165 5.45 7.86 -8.97
N LYS A 166 6.45 6.99 -9.08
CA LYS A 166 6.44 5.65 -8.50
C LYS A 166 7.45 5.53 -7.37
N TRP A 167 7.19 4.60 -6.49
CA TRP A 167 8.11 4.17 -5.44
C TRP A 167 8.12 2.65 -5.37
N SER A 168 9.25 2.07 -4.96
CA SER A 168 9.38 0.63 -4.78
C SER A 168 10.26 0.31 -3.57
N ASN A 169 9.97 -0.83 -2.92
CA ASN A 169 10.87 -1.42 -1.92
C ASN A 169 11.96 -2.30 -2.55
N ASP A 170 11.98 -2.45 -3.88
CA ASP A 170 13.05 -3.14 -4.60
C ASP A 170 14.27 -2.23 -4.82
N ILE A 171 15.28 -2.37 -3.96
CA ILE A 171 16.55 -1.65 -4.05
C ILE A 171 17.36 -1.96 -5.32
N THR A 172 17.01 -3.02 -6.05
CA THR A 172 17.70 -3.44 -7.29
C THR A 172 17.06 -2.88 -8.55
N ASN A 173 15.94 -2.15 -8.42
CA ASN A 173 15.22 -1.51 -9.53
C ASN A 173 14.75 -2.48 -10.64
N ARG A 174 14.53 -3.77 -10.33
CA ARG A 174 14.06 -4.77 -11.30
C ARG A 174 12.61 -4.54 -11.74
N ILE A 175 11.78 -3.98 -10.87
CA ILE A 175 10.31 -3.91 -11.07
C ILE A 175 9.78 -2.54 -11.52
N TRP A 176 10.62 -1.64 -12.05
CA TRP A 176 10.21 -0.28 -12.45
C TRP A 176 9.24 -0.19 -13.63
N GLN A 177 9.04 -1.28 -14.37
CA GLN A 177 8.14 -1.30 -15.52
C GLN A 177 6.70 -1.57 -15.05
N GLU A 178 5.76 -0.73 -15.49
CA GLU A 178 4.33 -1.00 -15.29
C GLU A 178 3.91 -2.27 -16.05
N PRO A 179 3.03 -3.10 -15.47
CA PRO A 179 2.38 -4.17 -16.22
C PRO A 179 1.53 -3.59 -17.37
N GLY A 180 1.98 -3.77 -18.61
CA GLY A 180 1.23 -3.39 -19.83
C GLY A 180 1.89 -2.34 -20.73
N GLY A 181 3.01 -1.75 -20.32
CA GLY A 181 3.80 -0.83 -21.15
C GLY A 181 4.85 -1.58 -21.98
N LYS A 182 4.86 -1.39 -23.31
CA LYS A 182 5.94 -1.90 -24.18
C LYS A 182 7.30 -1.49 -23.62
N VAL A 183 8.16 -2.47 -23.39
CA VAL A 183 9.57 -2.28 -23.04
C VAL A 183 10.21 -1.29 -24.03
N ARG A 184 10.53 -0.08 -23.55
CA ARG A 184 11.62 0.71 -24.12
C ARG A 184 12.73 0.67 -23.11
N TYR A 185 13.73 -0.16 -23.38
CA TYR A 185 15.06 0.04 -22.81
C TYR A 185 15.54 1.41 -23.31
N GLY A 186 15.35 2.43 -22.50
CA GLY A 186 15.93 3.75 -22.65
C GLY A 186 16.89 3.94 -21.50
N ASN A 187 18.19 3.92 -21.80
CA ASN A 187 19.32 4.13 -20.91
C ASN A 187 18.99 4.82 -19.59
N VAL A 188 19.11 4.08 -18.49
CA VAL A 188 19.33 4.66 -17.17
C VAL A 188 20.70 5.32 -17.23
N GLN A 189 20.74 6.62 -17.52
CA GLN A 189 21.84 7.44 -17.02
C GLN A 189 21.63 7.55 -15.52
N SER A 190 22.47 6.81 -14.80
CA SER A 190 22.78 7.04 -13.40
C SER A 190 23.07 8.53 -13.19
N ASN A 191 22.17 9.24 -12.52
CA ASN A 191 22.57 10.41 -11.76
C ASN A 191 22.51 10.01 -10.30
N ASP A 192 23.68 9.64 -9.80
CA ASP A 192 24.04 9.82 -8.41
C ASP A 192 23.57 11.21 -7.95
N THR A 193 22.71 11.24 -6.94
CA THR A 193 22.81 12.29 -5.92
C THR A 193 22.33 11.69 -4.60
N ASN A 194 23.31 11.44 -3.73
CA ASN A 194 23.16 11.38 -2.29
C ASN A 194 22.16 12.43 -1.81
N PHE A 195 21.17 12.05 -1.00
CA PHE A 195 20.76 12.67 0.27
C PHE A 195 19.69 11.81 0.96
#